data_AF-A0A841DA34-F1
#
_entry.id   AF-A0A841DA34-F1
#
_cell.length_a   1.000
_cell.length_b   1.000
_cell.length_c   1.000
_cell.angle_alpha   90.00
_cell.angle_beta   90.00
_cell.angle_gamma   90.00
#
_symmetry.space_group_name_H-M   'P 1'
#
loop_
_entity.id
_entity.type
_entity.pdbx_description
1 polymer ?
#
loop_
_entity_poly.entity_id
_entity_poly.type
_entity_poly.pdbx_seq_one_letter_code
_entity_poly.pdbx_strand_id
1 'polypeptide(L)'
;MNWQRIRFEVTEDASAEADGSRHAYTPALGVFTAVIGASGDIMVPEDRLRSAMLLARQGRVVLEEELDRLLGRQWDEELESFRYAGEGAPVRWLHAAV
;
A
#
# COMPACT_ATOMS: atom_id res chain seq x y z
N MET A 1 11.37 -2.08 -16.77
CA MET A 1 11.40 -3.35 -16.01
C MET A 1 9.96 -3.82 -15.82
N ASN A 2 9.52 -4.88 -16.49
CA ASN A 2 8.11 -5.28 -16.49
C ASN A 2 7.94 -6.58 -15.70
N TRP A 3 7.68 -6.47 -14.40
CA TRP A 3 7.56 -7.60 -13.47
C TRP A 3 6.11 -8.17 -13.54
N GLN A 4 5.67 -8.58 -14.73
CA GLN A 4 4.26 -8.91 -15.04
C GLN A 4 3.65 -10.04 -14.21
N ARG A 5 4.48 -10.85 -13.55
CA ARG A 5 4.04 -12.01 -12.77
C ARG A 5 4.08 -11.80 -11.27
N ILE A 6 4.61 -10.66 -10.82
CA ILE A 6 4.84 -10.43 -9.39
C ILE A 6 3.73 -9.54 -8.84
N ARG A 7 3.17 -9.97 -7.73
CA ARG A 7 2.22 -9.25 -6.89
C ARG A 7 2.65 -9.48 -5.46
N PHE A 8 2.76 -8.43 -4.67
CA PHE A 8 3.14 -8.55 -3.27
C PHE A 8 2.55 -7.44 -2.43
N GLU A 9 2.46 -7.75 -1.14
CA GLU A 9 2.29 -6.80 -0.06
C GLU A 9 3.34 -7.15 1.00
N VAL A 10 4.01 -6.14 1.53
CA VAL A 10 4.94 -6.24 2.65
C VAL A 10 4.51 -5.20 3.67
N THR A 11 4.35 -5.64 4.90
CA THR A 11 4.07 -4.78 6.05
C THR A 11 5.22 -4.90 7.05
N GLU A 12 5.61 -3.78 7.61
CA GLU A 12 6.59 -3.65 8.67
C GLU A 12 5.91 -2.98 9.87
N ASP A 13 5.99 -3.62 11.02
CA ASP A 13 5.50 -3.05 12.27
C ASP A 13 6.40 -1.89 12.72
N ALA A 14 5.79 -0.89 13.36
CA ALA A 14 6.55 0.22 13.94
C ALA A 14 7.53 -0.27 15.02
N SER A 15 8.70 0.38 15.10
CA SER A 15 9.70 0.16 16.15
C SER A 15 9.75 1.34 17.13
N ALA A 16 10.67 1.28 18.11
CA ALA A 16 10.91 2.41 19.01
C ALA A 16 11.51 3.63 18.28
N GLU A 17 12.21 3.39 17.16
CA GLU A 17 12.93 4.41 16.41
C GLU A 17 12.27 4.81 15.07
N ALA A 18 11.32 4.04 14.57
CA ALA A 18 10.72 4.25 13.25
C ALA A 18 9.24 3.88 13.19
N ASP A 19 8.48 4.61 12.37
CA ASP A 19 7.10 4.26 12.04
C ASP A 19 7.05 2.96 11.23
N GLY A 20 5.89 2.30 11.25
CA GLY A 20 5.65 1.13 10.42
C GLY A 20 5.52 1.52 8.94
N SER A 21 5.61 0.53 8.07
CA SER A 21 5.53 0.75 6.63
C SER A 21 4.70 -0.32 5.93
N ARG A 22 4.02 0.07 4.85
CA ARG A 22 3.33 -0.85 3.95
C ARG A 22 3.78 -0.57 2.53
N HIS A 23 4.18 -1.62 1.84
CA HIS A 23 4.55 -1.61 0.44
C HIS A 23 3.71 -2.63 -0.33
N ALA A 24 3.04 -2.20 -1.39
CA ALA A 24 2.29 -3.08 -2.27
C ALA A 24 2.71 -2.87 -3.72
N TYR A 25 2.63 -3.94 -4.52
CA TYR A 25 2.90 -3.86 -5.96
C TYR A 25 1.96 -4.77 -6.72
N THR A 26 1.43 -4.24 -7.83
CA THR A 26 0.80 -5.04 -8.87
C THR A 26 1.30 -4.62 -10.25
N PRO A 27 1.25 -5.51 -11.25
CA PRO A 27 1.65 -5.16 -12.62
C PRO A 27 0.82 -4.04 -13.25
N ALA A 28 -0.45 -3.90 -12.84
CA ALA A 28 -1.37 -2.90 -13.41
C ALA A 28 -1.23 -1.53 -12.72
N LEU A 29 -1.02 -1.51 -11.40
CA LEU A 29 -1.04 -0.29 -10.59
C LEU A 29 0.35 0.24 -10.24
N GLY A 30 1.39 -0.59 -10.34
CA GLY A 30 2.75 -0.23 -9.91
C GLY A 30 2.90 -0.29 -8.40
N VAL A 31 3.83 0.50 -7.85
CA VAL A 31 4.18 0.51 -6.42
C VAL A 31 3.28 1.46 -5.63
N PHE A 32 2.79 0.98 -4.50
CA PHE A 32 2.20 1.76 -3.42
C PHE A 32 3.09 1.68 -2.18
N THR A 33 3.26 2.81 -1.51
CA THR A 33 3.97 2.91 -0.23
C THR A 33 3.18 3.82 0.70
N ALA A 34 2.97 3.36 1.93
CA ALA A 34 2.35 4.12 3.00
C ALA A 34 3.11 3.94 4.32
N VAL A 35 3.04 4.96 5.16
CA VAL A 35 3.44 4.87 6.56
C VAL A 35 2.27 4.30 7.35
N ILE A 36 2.55 3.36 8.25
CA ILE A 36 1.57 2.73 9.12
C ILE A 36 1.79 3.24 10.54
N GLY A 37 0.77 3.88 11.09
CA GLY A 37 0.76 4.34 12.47
C GLY A 37 0.75 3.17 13.45
N ALA A 38 1.08 3.44 14.72
CA ALA A 38 1.12 2.40 15.76
C ALA A 38 -0.22 1.65 15.95
N SER A 39 -1.34 2.22 15.49
CA SER A 39 -2.67 1.59 15.55
C SER A 39 -3.00 0.75 14.29
N GLY A 40 -2.09 0.68 13.32
CA GLY A 40 -2.31 0.00 12.04
C GLY A 40 -2.98 0.86 10.96
N ASP A 41 -3.16 2.17 11.20
CA ASP A 41 -3.76 3.11 10.27
C ASP A 41 -2.76 3.63 9.23
N ILE A 42 -3.24 3.89 8.01
CA ILE A 42 -2.44 4.54 6.97
C ILE A 42 -2.35 6.03 7.27
N MET A 43 -1.12 6.52 7.42
CA MET A 43 -0.85 7.93 7.62
C MET A 43 -0.71 8.63 6.26
N VAL A 44 -1.61 9.56 5.97
CA VAL A 44 -1.54 10.40 4.76
C VAL A 44 -1.04 11.80 5.15
N PRO A 45 0.11 12.26 4.62
CA PRO A 45 0.60 13.61 4.86
C PRO A 45 -0.42 14.66 4.44
N GLU A 46 -0.55 15.70 5.24
CA GLU A 46 -1.50 16.79 5.00
C GLU A 46 -1.35 17.41 3.60
N ASP A 47 -0.11 17.59 3.13
CA ASP A 47 0.16 18.12 1.79
C ASP A 47 -0.40 17.24 0.67
N ARG A 48 -0.45 15.91 0.86
CA ARG A 48 -1.08 15.01 -0.11
C ARG A 48 -2.60 15.18 -0.12
N LEU A 49 -3.24 15.35 1.04
CA LEU A 49 -4.66 15.64 1.13
C LEU A 49 -5.00 16.99 0.48
N ARG A 50 -4.24 18.05 0.80
CA ARG A 50 -4.39 19.37 0.17
C ARG A 50 -4.23 19.29 -1.35
N SER A 51 -3.27 18.51 -1.84
CA SER A 51 -3.06 18.30 -3.27
C SER A 51 -4.26 17.60 -3.94
N ALA A 52 -4.79 16.53 -3.32
CA ALA A 52 -5.97 15.84 -3.82
C ALA A 52 -7.19 16.78 -3.90
N MET A 53 -7.43 17.56 -2.84
CA MET A 53 -8.51 18.56 -2.81
C MET A 53 -8.35 19.63 -3.90
N LEU A 54 -7.13 20.10 -4.15
CA LEU A 54 -6.86 21.08 -5.20
C LEU A 54 -7.17 20.51 -6.59
N LEU A 55 -6.71 19.29 -6.87
CA LEU A 55 -6.98 18.61 -8.14
C LEU A 55 -8.47 18.37 -8.36
N ALA A 56 -9.19 17.96 -7.30
CA ALA A 56 -10.63 17.76 -7.34
C ALA A 56 -11.38 19.07 -7.62
N ARG A 57 -10.99 20.17 -6.96
CA ARG A 57 -11.56 21.51 -7.21
C ARG A 57 -11.33 22.01 -8.64
N GLN A 58 -10.26 21.57 -9.29
CA GLN A 58 -9.96 21.86 -10.69
C GLN A 58 -10.71 20.93 -11.66
N GLY A 59 -11.49 19.97 -11.17
CA GLY A 59 -12.18 18.96 -11.98
C GLY A 59 -11.24 17.95 -12.64
N ARG A 60 -10.00 17.82 -12.14
CA ARG A 60 -8.98 16.94 -12.74
C ARG A 60 -9.04 15.51 -12.23
N VAL A 61 -9.61 15.31 -11.05
CA VAL A 61 -9.83 14.01 -10.40
C VAL A 61 -11.17 14.04 -9.67
N VAL A 62 -11.74 12.86 -9.42
CA VAL A 62 -12.81 12.68 -8.43
C VAL A 62 -12.15 12.54 -7.06
N LEU A 63 -12.62 13.28 -6.05
CA LEU A 63 -11.97 13.33 -4.75
C LEU A 63 -11.98 11.95 -4.08
N GLU A 64 -13.12 11.27 -4.11
CA GLU A 64 -13.30 9.94 -3.54
C GLU A 64 -12.33 8.92 -4.15
N GLU A 65 -12.15 8.93 -5.47
CA GLU A 65 -11.21 8.04 -6.17
C GLU A 65 -9.74 8.34 -5.80
N GLU A 66 -9.37 9.61 -5.66
CA GLU A 66 -8.02 9.99 -5.26
C GLU A 66 -7.74 9.65 -3.79
N LEU A 67 -8.74 9.74 -2.92
CA LEU A 67 -8.63 9.26 -1.53
C LEU A 67 -8.49 7.73 -1.48
N ASP A 68 -9.29 6.98 -2.24
CA ASP A 68 -9.13 5.53 -2.37
C ASP A 68 -7.71 5.15 -2.85
N ARG A 69 -7.15 5.92 -3.79
CA ARG A 69 -5.77 5.75 -4.26
C ARG A 69 -4.74 6.05 -3.17
N LEU A 70 -4.91 7.12 -2.40
CA LEU A 70 -4.03 7.49 -1.28
C LEU A 70 -4.06 6.44 -0.16
N LEU A 71 -5.20 5.80 0.06
CA LEU A 71 -5.40 4.74 1.03
C LEU A 71 -4.99 3.35 0.52
N GLY A 72 -4.61 3.22 -0.74
CA GLY A 72 -4.12 1.96 -1.31
C GLY A 72 -5.22 0.95 -1.68
N ARG A 73 -6.49 1.35 -1.72
CA ARG A 73 -7.63 0.45 -1.93
C ARG A 73 -7.55 -0.35 -3.23
N GLN A 74 -7.10 0.27 -4.32
CA GLN A 74 -6.97 -0.43 -5.61
C GLN A 74 -5.96 -1.59 -5.52
N TRP A 75 -4.90 -1.43 -4.72
CA TRP A 75 -3.96 -2.52 -4.45
C TRP A 75 -4.59 -3.59 -3.58
N ASP A 76 -5.37 -3.21 -2.56
CA ASP A 76 -6.12 -4.17 -1.74
C ASP A 76 -7.04 -5.03 -2.61
N GLU A 77 -7.83 -4.42 -3.49
CA GLU A 77 -8.77 -5.13 -4.37
C GLU A 77 -8.08 -6.12 -5.31
N GLU A 78 -6.94 -5.74 -5.91
CA GLU A 78 -6.17 -6.65 -6.76
C GLU A 78 -5.48 -7.77 -5.97
N LEU A 79 -5.01 -7.48 -4.76
CA LEU A 79 -4.27 -8.44 -3.93
C LEU A 79 -5.17 -9.37 -3.12
N GLU A 80 -6.43 -8.98 -2.87
CA GLU A 80 -7.38 -9.74 -2.03
C GLU A 80 -7.55 -11.17 -2.53
N SER A 81 -7.63 -11.37 -3.85
CA SER A 81 -7.73 -12.71 -4.46
C SER A 81 -6.52 -13.62 -4.15
N PHE A 82 -5.36 -13.04 -3.81
CA PHE A 82 -4.13 -13.76 -3.51
C PHE A 82 -3.93 -14.01 -2.00
N ARG A 83 -4.67 -13.35 -1.12
CA ARG A 83 -4.60 -13.60 0.34
C ARG A 83 -5.08 -14.99 0.72
N TYR A 84 -6.17 -15.45 0.10
CA TYR A 84 -6.69 -16.81 0.29
C TYR A 84 -5.75 -17.91 -0.23
N ALA A 85 -4.93 -17.61 -1.24
CA ALA A 85 -3.94 -18.55 -1.77
C ALA A 85 -2.79 -18.84 -0.78
N GLY A 86 -2.69 -18.08 0.32
CA GLY A 86 -1.74 -18.30 1.40
C GLY A 86 -2.26 -19.17 2.56
N GLU A 87 -3.56 -19.49 2.61
CA GLU A 87 -4.11 -20.29 3.70
C GLU A 87 -3.61 -21.75 3.60
N GLY A 88 -2.71 -22.13 4.50
CA GLY A 88 -2.04 -23.43 4.50
C GLY A 88 -0.78 -23.53 3.62
N ALA A 89 -0.39 -22.45 2.94
CA ALA A 89 0.90 -22.40 2.23
C ALA A 89 2.04 -22.24 3.24
N PRO A 90 3.16 -22.99 3.11
CA PRO A 90 4.28 -22.88 4.03
C PRO A 90 4.91 -21.47 3.97
N VAL A 91 4.74 -20.70 5.03
CA VAL A 91 5.39 -19.39 5.20
C VAL A 91 6.88 -19.63 5.37
N ARG A 92 7.68 -19.16 4.39
CA ARG A 92 9.13 -19.20 4.47
C ARG A 92 9.65 -17.85 4.94
N TRP A 93 10.04 -17.80 6.21
CA TRP A 93 10.69 -16.64 6.80
C TRP A 93 12.07 -16.44 6.17
N LEU A 94 12.29 -15.25 5.59
CA LEU A 94 13.61 -14.83 5.16
C LEU A 94 14.31 -14.22 6.37
N HIS A 95 15.17 -14.99 7.01
CA HIS A 95 16.10 -14.46 8.00
C HIS A 95 17.40 -14.06 7.30
N ALA A 96 18.00 -12.94 7.70
CA ALA A 96 19.36 -12.61 7.29
C ALA A 96 20.29 -13.75 7.71
N ALA A 97 21.01 -14.34 6.75
CA ALA A 97 22.03 -15.32 7.08
C ALA A 97 23.15 -14.61 7.84
N VAL A 98 23.45 -15.10 9.04
CA VAL A 98 24.65 -14.72 9.81
C VAL A 98 25.88 -15.30 9.13
#